data_AF-A0A2V7ZIV9-F1
#
_entry.id   AF-A0A2V7ZIV9-F1
#
_cell.length_a   1.000
_cell.length_b   1.000
_cell.length_c   1.000
_cell.angle_alpha   90.00
_cell.angle_beta   90.00
_cell.angle_gamma   90.00
#
_symmetry.space_group_name_H-M   'P 1'
#
loop_
_entity.id
_entity.type
_entity.pdbx_description
1 polymer ?
#
loop_
_entity_poly.entity_id
_entity_poly.type
_entity_poly.pdbx_seq_one_letter_code
_entity_poly.pdbx_strand_id
1 'polypeptide(L)'
;FFDVQQFLAKLNERSGQGGSGGQGGPKDPPLRYRLPTEAEWEYACRAGTTGPYSTGEALTSAQANYKGKSTAPVGSYGLNPWGLADMHGNVWEWTADWYGPYEDHAIANIDPRGPSSGEKRLIRGGSWYFDKDSARCGLRYTHAPKDKGFSLGFRVAADRVR
;
A
#
# COMPACT_ATOMS: atom_id res chain seq x y z
N PHE A 1 -2.05 2.70 12.63
CA PHE A 1 -2.91 3.40 11.65
C PHE A 1 -3.08 4.90 11.92
N PHE A 2 -3.45 5.32 13.14
CA PHE A 2 -3.73 6.74 13.42
C PHE A 2 -2.56 7.70 13.17
N ASP A 3 -1.31 7.30 13.49
CA ASP A 3 -0.12 8.11 13.18
C ASP A 3 0.03 8.34 11.67
N VAL A 4 -0.33 7.35 10.85
CA VAL A 4 -0.30 7.46 9.38
C VAL A 4 -1.34 8.46 8.90
N GLN A 5 -2.54 8.47 9.49
CA GLN A 5 -3.56 9.47 9.17
C GLN A 5 -3.11 10.89 9.53
N GLN A 6 -2.43 11.06 10.68
CA GLN A 6 -1.83 12.35 11.06
C GLN A 6 -0.71 12.78 10.11
N PHE A 7 0.14 11.83 9.67
CA PHE A 7 1.17 12.08 8.67
C PHE A 7 0.54 12.55 7.34
N LEU A 8 -0.49 11.86 6.86
CA LEU A 8 -1.20 12.20 5.62
C LEU A 8 -1.88 13.56 5.70
N ALA A 9 -2.50 13.91 6.84
CA ALA A 9 -3.08 15.23 7.05
C ALA A 9 -2.03 16.35 6.89
N LYS A 10 -0.88 16.21 7.58
CA LYS A 10 0.24 17.15 7.49
C LYS A 10 0.84 17.22 6.09
N LEU A 11 0.93 16.08 5.38
CA LEU A 11 1.42 16.03 4.01
C LEU A 11 0.49 16.80 3.06
N ASN A 12 -0.82 16.64 3.21
CA ASN A 12 -1.80 17.38 2.41
C ASN A 12 -1.79 18.88 2.69
N GLU A 13 -1.68 19.30 3.96
CA GLU A 13 -1.54 20.72 4.34
C GLU A 13 -0.32 21.36 3.67
N ARG A 14 0.84 20.69 3.72
CA ARG A 14 2.07 21.17 3.09
C ARG A 14 1.96 21.24 1.56
N SER A 15 1.32 20.23 0.96
CA SER A 15 1.16 20.16 -0.49
C SER A 15 0.25 21.27 -1.02
N GLY A 16 -0.79 21.65 -0.25
CA GLY A 16 -1.64 22.80 -0.57
C GLY A 16 -0.95 24.16 -0.44
N GLN A 17 0.12 24.26 0.36
CA GLN A 17 0.86 25.51 0.58
C GLN A 17 1.96 25.78 -0.47
N GLY A 18 2.39 24.76 -1.24
CA GLY A 18 3.47 24.88 -2.24
C GLY A 18 3.11 25.57 -3.57
N GLY A 19 1.87 26.04 -3.72
CA GLY A 19 1.34 26.56 -4.99
C GLY A 19 1.73 28.00 -5.39
N SER A 20 2.55 28.71 -4.62
CA SER A 20 2.79 30.16 -4.77
C SER A 20 4.19 30.58 -5.27
N GLY A 21 5.04 29.66 -5.75
CA GLY A 21 6.48 29.94 -5.93
C GLY A 21 7.13 29.85 -7.33
N GLY A 22 6.40 29.68 -8.44
CA GLY A 22 7.04 29.47 -9.75
C GLY A 22 6.25 29.98 -10.95
N GLN A 23 6.91 30.75 -11.81
CA GLN A 23 6.38 31.33 -13.04
C GLN A 23 6.03 30.26 -14.09
N GLY A 24 4.85 30.37 -14.71
CA GLY A 24 4.69 30.26 -16.17
C GLY A 24 4.49 28.88 -16.83
N GLY A 25 4.30 27.78 -16.10
CA GLY A 25 3.94 26.47 -16.69
C GLY A 25 2.52 26.00 -16.33
N PRO A 26 1.92 25.03 -17.05
CA PRO A 26 0.71 24.36 -16.60
C PRO A 26 0.99 23.77 -15.21
N LYS A 27 0.27 24.24 -14.20
CA LYS A 27 0.37 23.65 -12.86
C LYS A 27 -0.29 22.28 -12.91
N ASP A 28 0.44 21.24 -12.55
CA ASP A 28 -0.17 19.93 -12.29
C ASP A 28 -1.34 20.10 -11.31
N PRO A 29 -2.44 19.36 -11.50
CA PRO A 29 -3.57 19.44 -10.59
C PRO A 29 -3.12 19.08 -9.17
N PRO A 30 -3.68 19.74 -8.14
CA PRO A 30 -3.30 19.45 -6.77
C PRO A 30 -3.53 17.97 -6.45
N LEU A 31 -2.58 17.37 -5.73
CA LEU A 31 -2.67 15.98 -5.29
C LEU A 31 -3.27 15.89 -3.89
N ARG A 32 -4.15 14.91 -3.69
CA ARG A 32 -4.62 14.51 -2.37
C ARG A 32 -4.02 13.17 -1.98
N TYR A 33 -3.12 13.19 -1.02
CA TYR A 33 -2.44 12.02 -0.49
C TYR A 33 -3.31 11.26 0.52
N ARG A 34 -3.32 9.94 0.42
CA ARG A 34 -4.06 9.03 1.29
C ARG A 34 -3.38 7.66 1.36
N LEU A 35 -3.90 6.76 2.20
CA LEU A 35 -3.59 5.34 2.04
C LEU A 35 -4.23 4.80 0.75
N PRO A 36 -3.60 3.84 0.06
CA PRO A 36 -4.27 3.08 -0.99
C PRO A 36 -5.45 2.30 -0.41
N THR A 37 -6.47 2.04 -1.22
CA THR A 37 -7.42 0.98 -0.90
C THR A 37 -6.73 -0.37 -0.93
N GLU A 38 -7.32 -1.39 -0.31
CA GLU A 38 -6.86 -2.77 -0.46
C GLU A 38 -6.80 -3.18 -1.94
N ALA A 39 -7.82 -2.80 -2.71
CA ALA A 39 -7.93 -3.13 -4.13
C ALA A 39 -6.83 -2.43 -4.97
N GLU A 40 -6.60 -1.14 -4.74
CA GLU A 40 -5.51 -0.40 -5.39
C GLU A 40 -4.15 -0.99 -5.03
N TRP A 41 -3.93 -1.35 -3.76
CA TRP A 41 -2.69 -1.96 -3.31
C TRP A 41 -2.45 -3.29 -4.04
N GLU A 42 -3.45 -4.17 -4.11
CA GLU A 42 -3.30 -5.47 -4.79
C GLU A 42 -3.10 -5.29 -6.29
N TYR A 43 -3.84 -4.38 -6.93
CA TYR A 43 -3.69 -4.08 -8.35
C TYR A 43 -2.28 -3.59 -8.68
N ALA A 44 -1.78 -2.65 -7.86
CA ALA A 44 -0.42 -2.14 -7.96
C ALA A 44 0.63 -3.22 -7.68
N CYS A 45 0.40 -4.11 -6.70
CA CYS A 45 1.29 -5.22 -6.37
C CYS A 45 1.44 -6.16 -7.57
N ARG A 46 0.31 -6.58 -8.16
CA ARG A 46 0.24 -7.47 -9.32
C ARG A 46 0.87 -6.86 -10.57
N ALA A 47 0.68 -5.56 -10.79
CA ALA A 47 1.24 -4.83 -11.94
C ALA A 47 1.03 -5.57 -13.29
N GLY A 48 -0.18 -6.09 -13.49
CA GLY A 48 -0.58 -6.83 -14.70
C GLY A 48 -0.34 -8.35 -14.66
N THR A 49 0.27 -8.90 -13.62
CA THR A 49 0.41 -10.36 -13.46
C THR A 49 -0.79 -10.98 -12.72
N THR A 50 -0.99 -12.28 -12.93
CA THR A 50 -2.08 -13.06 -12.30
C THR A 50 -1.58 -14.04 -11.23
N GLY A 51 -0.27 -14.29 -11.17
CA GLY A 51 0.36 -15.21 -10.23
C GLY A 51 0.28 -14.76 -8.76
N PRO A 52 0.74 -15.62 -7.83
CA PRO A 52 0.79 -15.29 -6.40
C PRO A 52 1.76 -14.15 -6.08
N TYR A 53 2.78 -13.93 -6.91
CA TYR A 53 3.71 -12.80 -6.83
C TYR A 53 3.81 -12.09 -8.18
N SER A 54 4.17 -10.81 -8.20
CA SER A 54 4.47 -10.08 -9.44
C SER A 54 5.71 -10.62 -10.16
N THR A 55 6.53 -11.40 -9.45
CA THR A 55 7.71 -12.10 -9.97
C THR A 55 7.40 -13.52 -10.50
N GLY A 56 6.14 -13.98 -10.42
CA GLY A 56 5.70 -15.30 -10.87
C GLY A 56 5.16 -16.20 -9.75
N GLU A 57 5.32 -17.52 -9.91
CA GLU A 57 4.76 -18.55 -9.02
C GLU A 57 5.49 -18.70 -7.68
N ALA A 58 6.76 -18.27 -7.63
CA ALA A 58 7.59 -18.37 -6.44
C ALA A 58 8.29 -17.04 -6.15
N LEU A 59 8.54 -16.83 -4.86
CA LEU A 59 9.34 -15.72 -4.35
C LEU A 59 10.62 -16.28 -3.72
N THR A 60 11.74 -15.67 -4.07
CA THR A 60 13.07 -15.98 -3.51
C THR A 60 13.58 -14.82 -2.68
N SER A 61 14.51 -15.09 -1.77
CA SER A 61 15.11 -14.05 -0.91
C SER A 61 15.99 -13.07 -1.68
N ALA A 62 16.31 -13.33 -2.96
CA ALA A 62 16.95 -12.38 -3.86
C ALA A 62 15.96 -11.36 -4.45
N GLN A 63 14.65 -11.64 -4.37
CA GLN A 63 13.59 -10.80 -4.96
C GLN A 63 12.86 -9.96 -3.91
N ALA A 64 12.92 -10.33 -2.63
CA ALA A 64 12.31 -9.56 -1.56
C ALA A 64 12.89 -9.91 -0.19
N ASN A 65 12.68 -8.99 0.77
CA ASN A 65 13.04 -9.20 2.16
C ASN A 65 11.90 -9.89 2.93
N TYR A 66 12.02 -11.21 3.12
CA TYR A 66 11.20 -12.04 4.00
C TYR A 66 12.12 -12.99 4.78
N LYS A 67 11.73 -13.41 6.00
CA LYS A 67 12.62 -14.11 6.95
C LYS A 67 14.01 -13.45 7.09
N GLY A 68 14.05 -12.13 6.97
CA GLY A 68 15.23 -11.31 7.17
C GLY A 68 15.54 -11.08 8.65
N LYS A 69 16.61 -10.33 8.91
CA LYS A 69 17.00 -9.93 10.28
C LYS A 69 16.40 -8.58 10.70
N SER A 70 16.11 -7.72 9.74
CA SER A 70 15.61 -6.36 9.91
C SER A 70 14.99 -5.88 8.60
N THR A 71 14.47 -4.66 8.61
CA THR A 71 14.17 -3.94 7.36
C THR A 71 15.43 -3.78 6.50
N ALA A 72 15.22 -3.66 5.21
CA ALA A 72 16.22 -3.26 4.22
C ALA A 72 15.91 -1.83 3.74
N PRO A 73 16.91 -1.08 3.23
CA PRO A 73 16.64 0.18 2.53
C PRO A 73 15.59 -0.03 1.43
N VAL A 74 14.66 0.93 1.29
CA VAL A 74 13.61 0.86 0.26
C VAL A 74 14.24 0.74 -1.12
N GLY A 75 13.73 -0.17 -1.95
CA GLY A 75 14.25 -0.42 -3.30
C GLY A 75 15.55 -1.22 -3.35
N SER A 76 15.91 -1.93 -2.27
CA SER A 76 17.06 -2.85 -2.29
C SER A 76 16.86 -4.07 -3.17
N TYR A 77 15.61 -4.38 -3.53
CA TYR A 77 15.21 -5.50 -4.37
C TYR A 77 14.61 -5.02 -5.69
N GLY A 78 14.42 -5.96 -6.63
CA GLY A 78 13.84 -5.66 -7.94
C GLY A 78 12.46 -5.01 -7.86
N LEU A 79 12.19 -4.11 -8.80
CA LEU A 79 10.88 -3.48 -8.96
C LEU A 79 9.91 -4.47 -9.62
N ASN A 80 8.61 -4.32 -9.34
CA ASN A 80 7.58 -5.00 -10.11
C ASN A 80 7.43 -4.37 -11.52
N PRO A 81 6.65 -4.96 -12.45
CA PRO A 81 6.49 -4.46 -13.82
C PRO A 81 6.05 -2.99 -13.98
N TRP A 82 5.48 -2.36 -12.94
CA TRP A 82 5.10 -0.94 -12.96
C TRP A 82 6.11 -0.03 -12.24
N GLY A 83 7.27 -0.58 -11.85
CA GLY A 83 8.33 0.19 -11.21
C GLY A 83 8.13 0.38 -9.70
N LEU A 84 7.29 -0.40 -9.03
CA LEU A 84 7.08 -0.32 -7.58
C LEU A 84 8.03 -1.25 -6.84
N ALA A 85 8.73 -0.70 -5.84
CA ALA A 85 9.61 -1.43 -4.95
C ALA A 85 8.84 -2.09 -3.78
N ASP A 86 9.43 -3.16 -3.24
CA ASP A 86 9.09 -3.78 -1.96
C ASP A 86 7.62 -4.23 -1.82
N MET A 87 6.97 -4.60 -2.94
CA MET A 87 5.58 -5.08 -2.93
C MET A 87 5.41 -6.49 -2.33
N HIS A 88 6.52 -7.19 -2.04
CA HIS A 88 6.57 -8.58 -1.57
C HIS A 88 7.44 -8.76 -0.31
N GLY A 89 7.49 -7.77 0.58
CA GLY A 89 8.13 -7.93 1.89
C GLY A 89 8.60 -6.60 2.48
N ASN A 90 9.71 -6.65 3.21
CA ASN A 90 10.26 -5.53 3.98
C ASN A 90 9.36 -5.11 5.15
N VAL A 91 8.22 -4.46 4.91
CA VAL A 91 7.25 -4.12 5.96
C VAL A 91 5.83 -4.38 5.49
N TRP A 92 4.96 -4.79 6.42
CA TRP A 92 3.52 -4.76 6.19
C TRP A 92 3.09 -3.33 5.93
N GLU A 93 2.09 -3.12 5.09
CA GLU A 93 1.65 -1.78 4.75
C GLU A 93 0.17 -1.58 5.04
N TRP A 94 -0.14 -0.55 5.83
CA TRP A 94 -1.51 -0.12 6.05
C TRP A 94 -2.23 0.23 4.75
N THR A 95 -3.48 -0.23 4.64
CA THR A 95 -4.44 0.19 3.60
C THR A 95 -5.59 0.97 4.24
N ALA A 96 -6.37 1.66 3.44
CA ALA A 96 -7.49 2.47 3.91
C ALA A 96 -8.65 1.64 4.50
N ASP A 97 -8.78 0.37 4.09
CA ASP A 97 -9.99 -0.42 4.27
C ASP A 97 -10.12 -1.05 5.65
N TRP A 98 -11.37 -1.16 6.12
CA TRP A 98 -11.72 -2.07 7.21
C TRP A 98 -11.73 -3.50 6.70
N TYR A 99 -11.33 -4.45 7.55
CA TYR A 99 -11.42 -5.86 7.23
C TYR A 99 -12.87 -6.34 7.24
N GLY A 100 -13.26 -7.01 6.17
CA GLY A 100 -14.54 -7.68 6.01
C GLY A 100 -14.73 -8.20 4.59
N PRO A 101 -15.87 -8.84 4.31
CA PRO A 101 -16.27 -9.14 2.94
C PRO A 101 -16.49 -7.84 2.16
N TYR A 102 -16.24 -7.86 0.85
CA TYR A 102 -16.77 -6.84 -0.04
C TYR A 102 -18.29 -7.04 -0.17
N GLU A 103 -19.05 -5.94 -0.22
CA GLU A 103 -20.50 -6.01 -0.44
C GLU A 103 -20.83 -6.57 -1.84
N ASP A 104 -22.06 -7.06 -2.00
CA ASP A 104 -22.47 -8.02 -3.04
C ASP A 104 -22.12 -7.63 -4.48
N HIS A 105 -21.67 -8.63 -5.25
CA HIS A 105 -20.96 -8.58 -6.53
C HIS A 105 -21.82 -8.21 -7.75
N ALA A 106 -23.02 -7.65 -7.54
CA ALA A 106 -24.00 -7.37 -8.59
C ALA A 106 -23.70 -6.09 -9.39
N ILE A 107 -22.83 -5.22 -8.89
CA ILE A 107 -22.37 -4.00 -9.58
C ILE A 107 -20.90 -4.23 -9.95
N ALA A 108 -20.48 -3.74 -11.12
CA ALA A 108 -19.07 -3.72 -11.49
C ALA A 108 -18.25 -3.15 -10.31
N ASN A 109 -17.34 -3.96 -9.75
CA ASN A 109 -16.46 -3.62 -8.64
C ASN A 109 -15.47 -2.52 -9.04
N ILE A 110 -15.99 -1.32 -9.32
CA ILE A 110 -15.24 -0.12 -9.66
C ILE A 110 -14.83 0.52 -8.34
N ASP A 111 -13.52 0.52 -8.07
CA ASP A 111 -12.93 1.00 -6.80
C ASP A 111 -13.61 0.43 -5.55
N PRO A 112 -13.64 -0.91 -5.38
CA PRO A 112 -14.34 -1.53 -4.27
C PRO A 112 -13.69 -1.13 -2.95
N ARG A 113 -14.54 -0.71 -2.01
CA ARG A 113 -14.15 -0.40 -0.64
C ARG A 113 -14.61 -1.54 0.27
N GLY A 114 -13.81 -1.84 1.29
CA GLY A 114 -14.26 -2.66 2.40
C GLY A 114 -15.41 -2.00 3.18
N PRO A 115 -15.95 -2.67 4.20
CA PRO A 115 -17.05 -2.16 5.00
C PRO A 115 -16.79 -0.75 5.55
N SER A 116 -17.86 0.01 5.79
CA SER A 116 -17.76 1.39 6.32
C SER A 116 -17.20 1.45 7.76
N SER A 117 -17.30 0.35 8.51
CA SER A 117 -16.80 0.20 9.88
C SER A 117 -16.26 -1.20 10.13
N GLY A 118 -15.43 -1.35 11.16
CA GLY A 118 -14.89 -2.64 11.57
C GLY A 118 -13.95 -2.52 12.76
N GLU A 119 -13.45 -3.65 13.23
CA GLU A 119 -12.52 -3.70 14.37
C GLU A 119 -11.04 -3.61 13.94
N LYS A 120 -10.75 -4.09 12.74
CA LYS A 120 -9.39 -4.28 12.22
C LYS A 120 -9.25 -3.63 10.85
N ARG A 121 -8.13 -2.95 10.61
CA ARG A 121 -7.75 -2.41 9.30
C ARG A 121 -6.90 -3.43 8.57
N LEU A 122 -7.00 -3.42 7.24
CA LEU A 122 -6.21 -4.30 6.38
C LEU A 122 -4.77 -3.82 6.24
N ILE A 123 -3.85 -4.78 6.23
CA ILE A 123 -2.45 -4.60 5.88
C ILE A 123 -2.06 -5.63 4.81
N ARG A 124 -1.12 -5.25 3.94
CA ARG A 124 -0.71 -6.06 2.78
C ARG A 124 0.81 -6.10 2.62
N GLY A 125 1.32 -7.03 1.80
CA GLY A 125 2.73 -7.05 1.36
C GLY A 125 3.67 -8.00 2.10
N GLY A 126 3.30 -8.54 3.25
CA GLY A 126 4.24 -9.29 4.09
C GLY A 126 5.25 -8.38 4.76
N SER A 127 6.22 -8.95 5.47
CA SER A 127 7.33 -8.16 6.02
C SER A 127 8.60 -8.99 6.15
N TRP A 128 9.70 -8.33 6.49
CA TRP A 128 10.99 -8.97 6.74
C TRP A 128 10.89 -10.09 7.78
N TYR A 129 9.95 -10.02 8.71
CA TYR A 129 9.85 -10.97 9.82
C TYR A 129 9.15 -12.29 9.44
N PHE A 130 8.22 -12.24 8.50
CA PHE A 130 7.39 -13.39 8.13
C PHE A 130 7.96 -14.16 6.95
N ASP A 131 7.38 -15.32 6.65
CA ASP A 131 7.72 -16.08 5.46
C ASP A 131 7.18 -15.46 4.16
N LYS A 132 7.60 -16.02 3.03
CA LYS A 132 7.19 -15.56 1.71
C LYS A 132 5.68 -15.71 1.45
N ASP A 133 4.99 -16.64 2.10
CA ASP A 133 3.57 -16.86 1.83
C ASP A 133 2.73 -15.68 2.35
N SER A 134 3.26 -14.96 3.34
CA SER A 134 2.73 -13.67 3.81
C SER A 134 2.87 -12.53 2.78
N ALA A 135 3.79 -12.66 1.82
CA ALA A 135 4.12 -11.64 0.83
C ALA A 135 3.38 -11.81 -0.52
N ARG A 136 2.44 -12.77 -0.61
CA ARG A 136 1.63 -12.96 -1.82
C ARG A 136 0.75 -11.75 -2.13
N CYS A 137 0.58 -11.44 -3.41
CA CYS A 137 -0.27 -10.35 -3.90
C CYS A 137 -1.64 -10.33 -3.21
N GLY A 138 -2.30 -11.50 -3.13
CA GLY A 138 -3.66 -11.65 -2.59
C GLY A 138 -3.76 -11.93 -1.09
N LEU A 139 -2.66 -11.99 -0.32
CA LEU A 139 -2.77 -12.33 1.10
C LEU A 139 -3.24 -11.12 1.94
N ARG A 140 -4.43 -11.27 2.50
CA ARG A 140 -5.03 -10.27 3.40
C ARG A 140 -4.61 -10.55 4.84
N TYR A 141 -4.04 -9.56 5.52
CA TYR A 141 -3.76 -9.62 6.95
C TYR A 141 -4.28 -8.36 7.65
N THR A 142 -4.33 -8.35 8.99
CA THR A 142 -5.04 -7.29 9.71
C THR A 142 -4.36 -6.89 11.02
N HIS A 143 -4.59 -5.66 11.43
CA HIS A 143 -4.25 -5.16 12.75
C HIS A 143 -5.33 -4.22 13.27
N ALA A 144 -5.43 -4.07 14.60
CA ALA A 144 -6.29 -3.02 15.15
C ALA A 144 -5.70 -1.66 14.80
N PRO A 145 -6.51 -0.61 14.59
CA PRO A 145 -6.00 0.72 14.21
C PRO A 145 -4.93 1.30 15.14
N LYS A 146 -5.01 0.93 16.43
CA LYS A 146 -4.08 1.33 17.50
C LYS A 146 -2.75 0.55 17.49
N ASP A 147 -2.70 -0.59 16.82
CA ASP A 147 -1.51 -1.43 16.78
C ASP A 147 -0.38 -0.68 16.04
N LYS A 148 0.84 -0.90 16.54
CA LYS A 148 2.10 -0.45 15.96
C LYS A 148 3.07 -1.63 16.05
N GLY A 149 3.96 -1.77 15.09
CA GLY A 149 4.85 -2.92 15.04
C GLY A 149 6.17 -2.59 14.36
N PHE A 150 7.23 -3.30 14.76
CA PHE A 150 8.59 -3.15 14.21
C PHE A 150 8.72 -3.56 12.74
N SER A 151 7.68 -4.20 12.18
CA SER A 151 7.62 -4.65 10.79
C SER A 151 6.39 -4.11 10.06
N LEU A 152 5.80 -3.02 10.55
CA LEU A 152 4.58 -2.40 10.03
C LEU A 152 4.83 -0.94 9.64
N GLY A 153 4.63 -0.64 8.37
CA GLY A 153 4.74 0.68 7.74
C GLY A 153 3.51 1.00 6.88
N PHE A 154 3.72 1.78 5.83
CA PHE A 154 2.69 2.18 4.88
C PHE A 154 3.32 2.73 3.60
N ARG A 155 2.52 2.77 2.52
CA ARG A 155 2.77 3.60 1.35
C ARG A 155 1.61 4.55 1.11
N VAL A 156 1.83 5.54 0.25
CA VAL A 156 0.86 6.59 -0.06
C VAL A 156 0.33 6.40 -1.47
N ALA A 157 -0.97 6.58 -1.64
CA ALA A 157 -1.64 6.81 -2.91
C ALA A 157 -2.02 8.29 -3.03
N ALA A 158 -2.19 8.79 -4.25
CA ALA A 158 -2.57 10.17 -4.48
C ALA A 158 -3.65 10.27 -5.56
N ASP A 159 -4.73 10.97 -5.24
CA ASP A 159 -5.74 11.34 -6.21
C ASP A 159 -5.38 12.68 -6.84
N ARG A 160 -5.60 12.83 -8.15
CA ARG A 160 -5.64 14.14 -8.77
C ARG A 160 -6.96 14.80 -8.37
N VAL A 161 -6.87 15.93 -7.67
CA VAL A 161 -8.05 16.75 -7.38
C VAL A 161 -8.46 17.41 -8.68
N ARG A 162 -9.65 17.06 -9.17
CA ARG A 162 -10.28 17.69 -10.35
C ARG A 162 -10.97 18.97 -9.95
#